data_AF-A0A7V5FN86-F1
#
_entry.id   AF-A0A7V5FN86-F1
#
_cell.length_a   1.000
_cell.length_b   1.000
_cell.length_c   1.000
_cell.angle_alpha   90.00
_cell.angle_beta   90.00
_cell.angle_gamma   90.00
#
_symmetry.space_group_name_H-M   'P 1'
#
loop_
_entity.id
_entity.type
_entity.pdbx_description
1 polymer ?
#
loop_
_entity_poly.entity_id
_entity_poly.type
_entity_poly.pdbx_seq_one_letter_code
_entity_poly.pdbx_strand_id
1 'polypeptide(L)'
;FSLDQQAGFGAMIGYFSHWALPFVLGYALVDYASFRKVFWTYYGTFTVLVFVSVLAYFGLFFKDLGHDLYLVNEGLLKALRSHIALASLCLLFSFLSAGQALFRENLPQKKRILFIALALFFLAAIVLTGSRGYYIGTAASYSLFALFWLIRTKQWSRLGAVACGLCAIIVTLYIVSPAVRGRVHRTCPADPNITERLSLYHVALWEISAKPLTGFGPGQGIKQTQFFERLPENMRNVQRHPALHSFYLNFTADFGLVGTGIFLILLYFMFKDIWAVFRSGDNFTSAVAFGLFWGLIGILFGEMFDTLLRGPGVAMEVFWLAGLLLRQYRETLISKKELNT
;
A
#
# COMPACT_ATOMS: atom_id res chain seq x y z
N PHE A 1 -20.13 -15.18 14.47
CA PHE A 1 -18.92 -15.34 15.29
C PHE A 1 -18.27 -16.66 14.91
N SER A 2 -16.94 -16.68 14.76
CA SER A 2 -16.18 -17.89 14.39
C SER A 2 -16.61 -19.07 15.27
N LEU A 3 -16.94 -20.21 14.66
CA LEU A 3 -17.20 -21.46 15.40
C LEU A 3 -15.92 -22.00 16.05
N ASP A 4 -14.76 -21.48 15.62
CA ASP A 4 -13.43 -21.80 16.16
C ASP A 4 -12.91 -20.58 16.94
N GLN A 5 -13.07 -20.61 18.27
CA GLN A 5 -12.58 -19.55 19.16
C GLN A 5 -11.05 -19.45 19.15
N GLN A 6 -10.34 -20.57 18.97
CA GLN A 6 -8.88 -20.62 19.00
C GLN A 6 -8.29 -19.90 17.80
N ALA A 7 -8.87 -20.06 16.62
CA ALA A 7 -8.49 -19.28 15.43
C ALA A 7 -8.74 -17.78 15.63
N GLY A 8 -9.84 -17.41 16.28
CA GLY A 8 -10.16 -16.01 16.59
C GLY A 8 -9.14 -15.36 17.53
N PHE A 9 -8.83 -16.02 18.66
CA PHE A 9 -7.83 -15.54 19.61
C PHE A 9 -6.41 -15.55 19.02
N GLY A 10 -6.04 -16.56 18.25
CA GLY A 10 -4.75 -16.65 17.57
C GLY A 10 -4.51 -15.49 16.61
N ALA A 11 -5.53 -15.15 15.79
CA ALA A 11 -5.47 -13.97 14.94
C ALA A 11 -5.31 -12.68 15.76
N MET A 12 -6.13 -12.48 16.80
CA MET A 12 -6.06 -11.30 17.67
C MET A 12 -4.67 -11.10 18.30
N ILE A 13 -4.09 -12.16 18.88
CA ILE A 13 -2.77 -12.13 19.50
C ILE A 13 -1.69 -11.87 18.46
N GLY A 14 -1.77 -12.49 17.28
CA GLY A 14 -0.84 -12.27 16.18
C GLY A 14 -0.81 -10.81 15.72
N TYR A 15 -1.98 -10.17 15.54
CA TYR A 15 -2.02 -8.73 15.29
C TYR A 15 -1.39 -7.97 16.45
N PHE A 16 -1.83 -8.21 17.69
CA PHE A 16 -1.35 -7.47 18.85
C PHE A 16 0.16 -7.53 19.01
N SER A 17 0.80 -8.69 18.78
CA SER A 17 2.26 -8.83 18.86
C SER A 17 3.00 -7.97 17.83
N HIS A 18 2.42 -7.77 16.65
CA HIS A 18 3.01 -6.89 15.64
C HIS A 18 2.70 -5.39 15.92
N TRP A 19 1.64 -5.06 16.66
CA TRP A 19 1.29 -3.70 17.06
C TRP A 19 2.03 -3.21 18.31
N ALA A 20 2.28 -4.09 19.28
CA ALA A 20 2.73 -3.69 20.61
C ALA A 20 4.03 -2.89 20.58
N LEU A 21 5.04 -3.36 19.85
CA LEU A 21 6.34 -2.68 19.78
C LEU A 21 6.26 -1.35 19.00
N PRO A 22 5.72 -1.28 17.77
CA PRO A 22 5.55 0.01 17.07
C PRO A 22 4.68 1.00 17.83
N PHE A 23 3.65 0.52 18.54
CA PHE A 23 2.78 1.35 19.37
C PHE A 23 3.52 1.89 20.59
N VAL A 24 4.22 1.05 21.35
CA VAL A 24 5.01 1.47 22.52
C VAL A 24 6.13 2.42 22.10
N LEU A 25 6.86 2.12 21.02
CA LEU A 25 7.89 3.02 20.50
C LEU A 25 7.29 4.34 20.00
N GLY A 26 6.15 4.29 19.31
CA GLY A 26 5.45 5.50 18.84
C GLY A 26 4.86 6.34 19.97
N TYR A 27 4.42 5.72 21.07
CA TYR A 27 3.87 6.41 22.23
C TYR A 27 4.96 6.97 23.16
N ALA A 28 6.05 6.21 23.36
CA ALA A 28 7.10 6.55 24.32
C ALA A 28 8.18 7.48 23.74
N LEU A 29 8.40 7.50 22.42
CA LEU A 29 9.54 8.19 21.81
C LEU A 29 9.17 9.46 21.03
N VAL A 30 7.91 9.88 20.96
CA VAL A 30 7.54 11.07 20.17
C VAL A 30 7.59 12.31 21.05
N ASP A 31 8.77 12.94 21.09
CA ASP A 31 8.86 14.40 21.13
C ASP A 31 8.89 14.96 19.68
N TYR A 32 8.65 16.26 19.50
CA TYR A 32 8.62 16.92 18.18
C TYR A 32 9.89 16.65 17.34
N ALA A 33 11.06 16.56 17.97
CA ALA A 33 12.33 16.28 17.31
C ALA A 33 12.44 14.82 16.84
N SER A 34 11.72 13.91 17.50
CA SER A 34 11.75 12.48 17.24
C SER A 34 10.89 12.08 16.05
N PHE A 35 9.77 12.74 15.75
CA PHE A 35 8.98 12.41 14.55
C PHE A 35 9.81 12.54 13.26
N ARG A 36 10.53 13.67 13.10
CA ARG A 36 11.37 13.89 11.90
C ARG A 36 12.48 12.86 11.80
N LYS A 37 13.14 12.54 12.92
CA LYS A 37 14.20 11.52 12.97
C LYS A 37 13.64 10.14 12.61
N VAL A 38 12.56 9.72 13.25
CA VAL A 38 11.88 8.45 13.00
C VAL A 38 11.45 8.35 11.54
N PHE A 39 10.83 9.40 10.99
CA PHE A 39 10.45 9.43 9.57
C PHE A 39 11.67 9.24 8.66
N TRP A 40 12.76 9.98 8.88
CA TRP A 40 13.93 9.87 8.00
C TRP A 40 14.70 8.56 8.16
N THR A 41 14.77 8.01 9.37
CA THR A 41 15.31 6.67 9.61
C THR A 41 14.48 5.64 8.87
N TYR A 42 13.16 5.64 9.07
CA TYR A 42 12.25 4.73 8.39
C TYR A 42 12.34 4.88 6.87
N TYR A 43 12.31 6.12 6.37
CA TYR A 43 12.37 6.41 4.96
C TYR A 43 13.70 5.94 4.34
N GLY A 44 14.81 6.23 5.01
CA GLY A 44 16.16 5.85 4.59
C GLY A 44 16.36 4.34 4.60
N THR A 45 15.97 3.64 5.67
CA THR A 45 16.10 2.18 5.77
C THR A 45 15.33 1.47 4.67
N PHE A 46 14.08 1.87 4.40
CA PHE A 46 13.31 1.31 3.30
C PHE A 46 13.94 1.63 1.93
N THR A 47 14.43 2.87 1.72
CA THR A 47 15.13 3.23 0.48
C THR A 47 16.35 2.35 0.23
N VAL A 48 17.18 2.12 1.27
CA VAL A 48 18.35 1.24 1.20
C VAL A 48 17.94 -0.20 0.89
N LEU A 49 16.89 -0.70 1.55
CA LEU A 49 16.37 -2.05 1.31
C LEU A 49 15.92 -2.23 -0.15
N VAL A 50 15.15 -1.29 -0.70
CA VAL A 50 14.71 -1.33 -2.11
C VAL A 50 15.91 -1.24 -3.05
N PHE A 51 16.89 -0.37 -2.75
CA PHE A 51 18.10 -0.23 -3.56
C PHE A 51 18.92 -1.51 -3.61
N VAL A 52 19.20 -2.13 -2.46
CA VAL A 52 19.91 -3.42 -2.38
C VAL A 52 19.12 -4.51 -3.11
N SER A 53 17.79 -4.49 -3.02
CA SER A 53 16.94 -5.44 -3.76
C SER A 53 17.03 -5.24 -5.27
N VAL A 54 17.09 -3.99 -5.76
CA VAL A 54 17.28 -3.67 -7.18
C VAL A 54 18.66 -4.14 -7.65
N LEU A 55 19.71 -3.96 -6.85
CA LEU A 55 21.02 -4.52 -7.16
C LEU A 55 20.96 -6.05 -7.26
N ALA A 56 20.28 -6.73 -6.33
CA ALA A 56 20.07 -8.17 -6.37
C ALA A 56 19.30 -8.62 -7.64
N TYR A 57 18.34 -7.81 -8.08
CA TYR A 57 17.54 -8.06 -9.28
C TYR A 57 18.39 -8.11 -10.54
N PHE A 58 19.35 -7.20 -10.66
CA PHE A 58 20.29 -7.15 -11.77
C PHE A 58 21.52 -8.06 -11.58
N GLY A 59 21.57 -8.86 -10.51
CA GLY A 59 22.69 -9.78 -10.25
C GLY A 59 23.94 -9.11 -9.68
N LEU A 60 23.81 -7.88 -9.17
CA LEU A 60 24.88 -7.12 -8.54
C LEU A 60 24.94 -7.31 -7.00
N PHE A 61 24.02 -8.11 -6.45
CA PHE A 61 23.96 -8.42 -5.01
C PHE A 61 23.32 -9.82 -4.80
N PHE A 62 23.46 -10.37 -3.59
CA PHE A 62 22.85 -11.65 -3.22
C PHE A 62 21.33 -11.60 -3.37
N LYS A 63 20.74 -12.61 -4.01
CA LYS A 63 19.28 -12.72 -4.19
C LYS A 63 18.60 -13.31 -2.95
N ASP A 64 19.26 -14.30 -2.35
CA ASP A 64 18.77 -15.10 -1.25
C ASP A 64 19.69 -14.85 -0.04
N LEU A 65 19.09 -14.56 1.11
CA LEU A 65 19.77 -14.29 2.38
C LEU A 65 19.50 -15.38 3.44
N GLY A 66 18.73 -16.41 3.08
CA GLY A 66 18.36 -17.52 3.95
C GLY A 66 17.23 -18.35 3.35
N HIS A 67 16.76 -19.36 4.09
CA HIS A 67 15.77 -20.33 3.63
C HIS A 67 14.43 -19.69 3.22
N ASP A 68 14.07 -18.53 3.79
CA ASP A 68 12.80 -17.82 3.49
C ASP A 68 12.99 -16.29 3.33
N LEU A 69 14.24 -15.84 3.17
CA LEU A 69 14.59 -14.42 3.08
C LEU A 69 15.11 -14.08 1.70
N TYR A 70 14.23 -13.49 0.88
CA TYR A 70 14.50 -13.23 -0.52
C TYR A 70 14.44 -11.73 -0.82
N LEU A 71 15.50 -11.18 -1.40
CA LEU A 71 15.47 -9.86 -2.01
C LEU A 71 14.81 -9.91 -3.40
N VAL A 72 15.04 -11.02 -4.12
CA VAL A 72 14.48 -11.30 -5.44
C VAL A 72 14.17 -12.79 -5.53
N ASN A 73 12.97 -13.14 -5.99
CA ASN A 73 12.59 -14.53 -6.21
C ASN A 73 11.58 -14.59 -7.37
N GLU A 74 11.62 -15.66 -8.16
CA GLU A 74 10.84 -15.84 -9.40
C GLU A 74 11.04 -14.71 -10.43
N GLY A 75 12.21 -14.04 -10.39
CA GLY A 75 12.48 -12.88 -11.23
C GLY A 75 11.66 -11.64 -10.86
N LEU A 76 11.18 -11.55 -9.62
CA LEU A 76 10.43 -10.41 -9.09
C LEU A 76 11.17 -9.79 -7.92
N LEU A 77 11.09 -8.47 -7.82
CA LEU A 77 11.57 -7.73 -6.66
C LEU A 77 10.67 -8.02 -5.43
N LYS A 78 11.26 -8.51 -4.34
CA LYS A 78 10.55 -8.92 -3.10
C LYS A 78 11.00 -8.16 -1.84
N ALA A 79 12.27 -7.76 -1.75
CA ALA A 79 12.81 -6.95 -0.65
C ALA A 79 12.47 -7.49 0.76
N LEU A 80 12.68 -8.79 0.99
CA LEU A 80 12.34 -9.52 2.22
C LEU A 80 10.85 -9.58 2.54
N ARG A 81 10.00 -9.31 1.54
CA ARG A 81 8.54 -9.28 1.65
C ARG A 81 7.90 -9.99 0.47
N SER A 82 6.57 -10.03 0.43
CA SER A 82 5.89 -10.37 -0.83
C SER A 82 6.11 -9.25 -1.85
N HIS A 83 6.22 -9.61 -3.13
CA HIS A 83 6.37 -8.64 -4.22
C HIS A 83 5.23 -7.61 -4.25
N ILE A 84 4.04 -8.00 -3.79
CA ILE A 84 2.84 -7.16 -3.74
C ILE A 84 2.93 -6.17 -2.56
N ALA A 85 3.35 -6.64 -1.38
CA ALA A 85 3.60 -5.76 -0.25
C ALA A 85 4.69 -4.72 -0.59
N LEU A 86 5.77 -5.13 -1.23
CA LEU A 86 6.80 -4.21 -1.70
C LEU A 86 6.24 -3.17 -2.68
N ALA A 87 5.44 -3.59 -3.67
CA ALA A 87 4.83 -2.67 -4.63
C ALA A 87 3.98 -1.60 -3.94
N SER A 88 3.20 -2.00 -2.93
CA SER A 88 2.36 -1.09 -2.15
C SER A 88 3.16 -0.03 -1.39
N LEU A 89 4.27 -0.44 -0.77
CA LEU A 89 5.13 0.46 -0.01
C LEU A 89 5.95 1.35 -0.94
N CYS A 90 6.44 0.83 -2.06
CA CYS A 90 7.05 1.66 -3.09
C CYS A 90 6.08 2.73 -3.60
N LEU A 91 4.79 2.43 -3.77
CA LEU A 91 3.78 3.42 -4.15
C LEU A 91 3.57 4.49 -3.06
N LEU A 92 3.50 4.09 -1.80
CA LEU A 92 3.45 5.04 -0.68
C LEU A 92 4.69 5.95 -0.67
N PHE A 93 5.87 5.36 -0.82
CA PHE A 93 7.14 6.08 -0.77
C PHE A 93 7.38 6.96 -1.98
N SER A 94 6.87 6.60 -3.15
CA SER A 94 6.91 7.47 -4.33
C SER A 94 6.11 8.77 -4.08
N PHE A 95 4.95 8.67 -3.44
CA PHE A 95 4.16 9.84 -3.04
C PHE A 95 4.78 10.62 -1.86
N LEU A 96 5.38 9.97 -0.87
CA LEU A 96 6.14 10.65 0.19
C LEU A 96 7.28 11.48 -0.42
N SER A 97 8.00 10.92 -1.40
CA SER A 97 9.07 11.61 -2.13
C SER A 97 8.53 12.78 -2.94
N ALA A 98 7.44 12.57 -3.69
CA ALA A 98 6.77 13.62 -4.46
C ALA A 98 6.27 14.76 -3.55
N GLY A 99 5.71 14.44 -2.38
CA GLY A 99 5.28 15.42 -1.38
C GLY A 99 6.42 16.31 -0.91
N GLN A 100 7.57 15.70 -0.56
CA GLN A 100 8.78 16.46 -0.19
C GLN A 100 9.29 17.35 -1.32
N ALA A 101 9.24 16.89 -2.58
CA ALA A 101 9.70 17.67 -3.72
C ALA A 101 8.78 18.89 -4.01
N LEU A 102 7.47 18.70 -3.89
CA LEU A 102 6.45 19.67 -4.32
C LEU A 102 6.07 20.68 -3.23
N PHE A 103 5.91 20.23 -1.99
CA PHE A 103 5.31 21.06 -0.92
C PHE A 103 6.31 21.56 0.13
N ARG A 104 7.55 21.07 0.11
CA ARG A 104 8.57 21.57 1.02
C ARG A 104 9.15 22.89 0.52
N GLU A 105 8.73 23.98 1.15
CA GLU A 105 9.25 25.31 0.89
C GLU A 105 10.74 25.41 1.26
N ASN A 106 11.48 26.28 0.58
CA ASN A 106 12.91 26.54 0.80
C ASN A 106 13.83 25.31 0.69
N LEU A 107 13.37 24.23 0.06
CA LEU A 107 14.20 23.07 -0.19
C LEU A 107 15.24 23.40 -1.28
N PRO A 108 16.56 23.22 -1.02
CA PRO A 108 17.59 23.42 -2.03
C PRO A 108 17.32 22.60 -3.29
N GLN A 109 17.58 23.16 -4.47
CA GLN A 109 17.27 22.52 -5.76
C GLN A 109 17.86 21.10 -5.88
N LYS A 110 19.09 20.89 -5.38
CA LYS A 110 19.73 19.55 -5.36
C LYS A 110 18.89 18.51 -4.58
N LYS A 111 18.36 18.90 -3.41
CA LYS A 111 17.49 18.03 -2.59
C LYS A 111 16.14 17.80 -3.26
N ARG A 112 15.59 18.82 -3.94
CA ARG A 112 14.34 18.68 -4.71
C ARG A 112 14.51 17.68 -5.86
N ILE A 113 15.61 17.78 -6.61
CA ILE A 113 15.94 16.83 -7.68
C ILE A 113 16.12 15.42 -7.10
N LEU A 114 16.80 15.28 -5.95
CA LEU A 114 16.93 14.00 -5.27
C LEU A 114 15.57 13.37 -4.94
N PHE A 115 14.62 14.11 -4.37
CA PHE A 115 13.29 13.56 -4.09
C PHE A 115 12.48 13.21 -5.33
N ILE A 116 12.63 13.96 -6.43
CA ILE A 116 12.04 13.59 -7.72
C ILE A 116 12.66 12.27 -8.20
N ALA A 117 13.99 12.15 -8.15
CA ALA A 117 14.69 10.93 -8.53
C ALA A 117 14.26 9.74 -7.66
N LEU A 118 14.09 9.92 -6.35
CA LEU A 118 13.59 8.89 -5.45
C LEU A 118 12.14 8.50 -5.75
N ALA A 119 11.27 9.47 -6.07
CA ALA A 119 9.91 9.16 -6.50
C ALA A 119 9.89 8.26 -7.75
N LEU A 120 10.70 8.62 -8.76
CA LEU A 120 10.84 7.84 -9.99
C LEU A 120 11.50 6.47 -9.74
N PHE A 121 12.48 6.41 -8.83
CA PHE A 121 13.12 5.17 -8.41
C PHE A 121 12.13 4.19 -7.80
N PHE A 122 11.25 4.65 -6.89
CA PHE A 122 10.21 3.80 -6.33
C PHE A 122 9.18 3.35 -7.38
N LEU A 123 8.80 4.23 -8.32
CA LEU A 123 7.93 3.85 -9.44
C LEU A 123 8.57 2.79 -10.34
N ALA A 124 9.87 2.90 -10.61
CA ALA A 124 10.61 1.87 -11.32
C ALA A 124 10.65 0.55 -10.53
N ALA A 125 10.85 0.62 -9.21
CA ALA A 125 10.81 -0.56 -8.35
C ALA A 125 9.44 -1.26 -8.38
N ILE A 126 8.32 -0.52 -8.44
CA ILE A 126 6.98 -1.09 -8.61
C ILE A 126 6.93 -1.95 -9.87
N VAL A 127 7.44 -1.47 -11.01
CA VAL A 127 7.48 -2.23 -12.27
C VAL A 127 8.32 -3.51 -12.13
N LEU A 128 9.40 -3.49 -11.34
CA LEU A 128 10.21 -4.70 -11.09
C LEU A 128 9.54 -5.71 -10.16
N THR A 129 8.52 -5.31 -9.39
CA THR A 129 7.75 -6.26 -8.57
C THR A 129 6.85 -7.18 -9.38
N GLY A 130 6.47 -6.80 -10.61
CA GLY A 130 5.52 -7.58 -11.42
C GLY A 130 4.07 -7.54 -10.90
N SER A 131 3.75 -6.70 -9.90
CA SER A 131 2.43 -6.65 -9.27
C SER A 131 1.41 -5.88 -10.12
N ARG A 132 0.59 -6.61 -10.89
CA ARG A 132 -0.42 -6.04 -11.80
C ARG A 132 -1.46 -5.16 -11.08
N GLY A 133 -1.92 -5.58 -9.91
CA GLY A 133 -2.88 -4.79 -9.12
C GLY A 133 -2.29 -3.43 -8.74
N TYR A 134 -1.00 -3.39 -8.41
CA TYR A 134 -0.31 -2.14 -8.07
C TYR A 134 0.11 -1.31 -9.29
N TYR A 135 0.14 -1.87 -10.50
CA TYR A 135 0.22 -1.05 -11.73
C TYR A 135 -1.06 -0.25 -11.91
N ILE A 136 -2.22 -0.90 -11.74
CA ILE A 136 -3.53 -0.24 -11.81
C ILE A 136 -3.66 0.77 -10.67
N GLY A 137 -3.29 0.40 -9.45
CA GLY A 137 -3.32 1.30 -8.29
C GLY A 137 -2.42 2.52 -8.47
N THR A 138 -1.22 2.34 -9.03
CA THR A 138 -0.31 3.44 -9.38
C THR A 138 -0.94 4.35 -10.43
N ALA A 139 -1.45 3.78 -11.54
CA ALA A 139 -2.08 4.55 -12.59
C ALA A 139 -3.27 5.36 -12.06
N ALA A 140 -4.20 4.73 -11.35
CA ALA A 140 -5.38 5.40 -10.79
C ALA A 140 -5.01 6.54 -9.83
N SER A 141 -4.14 6.28 -8.85
CA SER A 141 -3.74 7.30 -7.87
C SER A 141 -2.95 8.45 -8.48
N TYR A 142 -2.00 8.19 -9.38
CA TYR A 142 -1.27 9.27 -10.07
C TYR A 142 -2.15 10.04 -11.05
N SER A 143 -3.11 9.41 -11.71
CA SER A 143 -4.09 10.11 -12.56
C SER A 143 -4.98 11.04 -11.74
N LEU A 144 -5.50 10.58 -10.59
CA LEU A 144 -6.28 11.42 -9.70
C LEU A 144 -5.45 12.56 -9.10
N PHE A 145 -4.20 12.28 -8.72
CA PHE A 145 -3.26 13.31 -8.27
C PHE A 145 -2.98 14.33 -9.38
N ALA A 146 -2.72 13.87 -10.62
CA ALA A 146 -2.49 14.73 -11.76
C ALA A 146 -3.71 15.64 -12.02
N LEU A 147 -4.92 15.09 -11.96
CA LEU A 147 -6.16 15.87 -12.08
C LEU A 147 -6.29 16.91 -10.96
N PHE A 148 -6.03 16.51 -9.70
CA PHE A 148 -6.01 17.44 -8.57
C PHE A 148 -4.99 18.57 -8.78
N TRP A 149 -3.79 18.24 -9.25
CA TRP A 149 -2.74 19.20 -9.54
C TRP A 149 -3.10 20.14 -10.69
N LEU A 150 -3.72 19.62 -11.75
CA LEU A 150 -4.24 20.40 -12.88
C LEU A 150 -5.23 21.45 -12.42
N ILE A 151 -6.24 21.01 -11.65
CA ILE A 151 -7.30 21.89 -11.16
C ILE A 151 -6.71 22.99 -10.28
N ARG A 152 -5.69 22.68 -9.46
CA ARG A 152 -5.08 23.64 -8.54
C ARG A 152 -4.11 24.62 -9.20
N THR A 153 -3.33 24.17 -10.18
CA THR A 153 -2.19 24.96 -10.70
C THR A 153 -2.37 25.43 -12.14
N LYS A 154 -3.26 24.80 -12.93
CA LYS A 154 -3.46 25.03 -14.37
C LYS A 154 -2.20 24.84 -15.23
N GLN A 155 -1.20 24.09 -14.75
CA GLN A 155 0.10 23.91 -15.41
C GLN A 155 0.18 22.64 -16.29
N TRP A 156 -0.55 22.63 -17.39
CA TRP A 156 -0.64 21.48 -18.31
C TRP A 156 0.72 21.01 -18.87
N SER A 157 1.60 21.94 -19.23
CA SER A 157 2.90 21.63 -19.83
C SER A 157 3.82 20.81 -18.93
N ARG A 158 3.79 21.07 -17.61
CA ARG A 158 4.61 20.34 -16.63
C ARG A 158 4.12 18.92 -16.44
N LEU A 159 2.81 18.69 -16.53
CA LEU A 159 2.24 17.35 -16.44
C LEU A 159 2.54 16.53 -17.69
N GLY A 160 2.52 17.15 -18.86
CA GLY A 160 3.00 16.51 -20.09
C GLY A 160 4.45 16.02 -19.94
N ALA A 161 5.34 16.86 -19.41
CA ALA A 161 6.73 16.48 -19.17
C ALA A 161 6.89 15.31 -18.18
N VAL A 162 6.13 15.32 -17.07
CA VAL A 162 6.13 14.22 -16.10
C VAL A 162 5.60 12.93 -16.72
N ALA A 163 4.49 13.00 -17.46
CA ALA A 163 3.91 11.85 -18.14
C ALA A 163 4.89 11.24 -19.16
N CYS A 164 5.54 12.08 -19.98
CA CYS A 164 6.57 11.62 -20.90
C CYS A 164 7.75 10.94 -20.19
N GLY A 165 8.22 11.51 -19.08
CA GLY A 165 9.29 10.90 -18.26
C GLY A 165 8.89 9.53 -17.71
N LEU A 166 7.65 9.38 -17.23
CA LEU A 166 7.13 8.09 -16.75
C LEU A 166 7.00 7.07 -17.89
N CYS A 167 6.48 7.48 -19.03
CA CYS A 167 6.39 6.62 -20.21
C CYS A 167 7.78 6.13 -20.65
N ALA A 168 8.78 7.01 -20.68
CA ALA A 168 10.15 6.63 -21.01
C ALA A 168 10.70 5.57 -20.05
N ILE A 169 10.52 5.74 -18.74
CA ILE A 169 10.94 4.76 -17.73
C ILE A 169 10.25 3.41 -17.96
N ILE A 170 8.94 3.40 -18.17
CA ILE A 170 8.17 2.16 -18.39
C ILE A 170 8.67 1.44 -19.64
N VAL A 171 8.89 2.16 -20.74
CA VAL A 171 9.40 1.60 -22.00
C VAL A 171 10.81 1.04 -21.81
N THR A 172 11.71 1.77 -21.13
CA THR A 172 13.05 1.27 -20.83
C THR A 172 13.00 0.00 -19.99
N LEU A 173 12.17 -0.05 -18.94
CA LEU A 173 12.03 -1.24 -18.10
C LEU A 173 11.44 -2.43 -18.85
N TYR A 174 10.48 -2.18 -19.76
CA TYR A 174 9.95 -3.21 -20.64
C TYR A 174 11.04 -3.80 -21.54
N ILE A 175 11.90 -2.96 -22.12
CA ILE A 175 12.99 -3.43 -22.99
C ILE A 175 14.03 -4.22 -22.19
N VAL A 176 14.45 -3.70 -21.04
CA VAL A 176 15.57 -4.22 -20.26
C VAL A 176 15.19 -5.45 -19.42
N SER A 177 13.94 -5.59 -18.98
CA SER A 177 13.52 -6.66 -18.06
C SER A 177 12.73 -7.78 -18.76
N PRO A 178 13.32 -8.99 -18.92
CA PRO A 178 12.60 -10.15 -19.46
C PRO A 178 11.38 -10.54 -18.61
N ALA A 179 11.45 -10.37 -17.29
CA ALA A 179 10.33 -10.70 -16.40
C ALA A 179 9.12 -9.78 -16.64
N VAL A 180 9.37 -8.48 -16.86
CA VAL A 180 8.30 -7.51 -17.20
C VAL A 180 7.65 -7.89 -18.54
N ARG A 181 8.45 -8.22 -19.56
CA ARG A 181 7.93 -8.70 -20.86
C ARG A 181 7.11 -9.98 -20.70
N GLY A 182 7.62 -10.94 -19.95
CA GLY A 182 6.92 -12.19 -19.68
C GLY A 182 5.56 -11.97 -18.99
N ARG A 183 5.48 -10.99 -18.08
CA ARG A 183 4.22 -10.61 -17.42
C ARG A 183 3.23 -9.94 -18.38
N VAL A 184 3.69 -9.05 -19.25
CA VAL A 184 2.84 -8.42 -20.27
C VAL A 184 2.32 -9.46 -21.25
N HIS A 185 3.17 -10.32 -21.80
CA HIS A 185 2.77 -11.33 -22.78
C HIS A 185 1.82 -12.40 -22.24
N ARG A 186 1.89 -12.72 -20.94
CA ARG A 186 0.98 -13.67 -20.28
C ARG A 186 -0.34 -13.06 -19.84
N THR A 187 -0.53 -11.75 -20.02
CA THR A 187 -1.80 -11.10 -19.65
C THR A 187 -2.80 -11.28 -20.79
N CYS A 188 -3.55 -12.37 -20.73
CA CYS A 188 -4.71 -12.63 -21.59
C CYS A 188 -5.89 -13.09 -20.73
N PRO A 189 -7.15 -12.97 -21.21
CA PRO A 189 -8.33 -13.44 -20.46
C PRO A 189 -8.28 -14.92 -20.08
N ALA A 190 -7.48 -15.73 -20.80
CA ALA A 190 -7.26 -17.14 -20.50
C ALA A 190 -6.16 -17.40 -19.45
N ASP A 191 -5.53 -16.35 -18.88
CA ASP A 191 -4.57 -16.49 -17.78
C ASP A 191 -5.26 -17.16 -16.58
N PRO A 192 -4.77 -18.32 -16.12
CA PRO A 192 -5.32 -19.02 -14.96
C PRO A 192 -5.51 -18.10 -13.75
N ASN A 193 -4.59 -17.16 -13.51
CA ASN A 193 -4.69 -16.23 -12.38
C ASN A 193 -5.94 -15.33 -12.46
N ILE A 194 -6.38 -14.96 -13.66
CA ILE A 194 -7.56 -14.12 -13.87
C ILE A 194 -8.82 -14.97 -13.61
N THR A 195 -8.89 -16.14 -14.23
CA THR A 195 -10.03 -17.07 -14.09
C THR A 195 -10.22 -17.52 -12.64
N GLU A 196 -9.13 -17.81 -11.93
CA GLU A 196 -9.18 -18.19 -10.51
C GLU A 196 -9.71 -17.05 -9.64
N ARG A 197 -9.25 -15.80 -9.87
CA ARG A 197 -9.74 -14.61 -9.14
C ARG A 197 -11.21 -14.34 -9.41
N LEU A 198 -11.66 -14.44 -10.65
CA LEU A 198 -13.07 -14.28 -11.00
C LEU A 198 -13.94 -15.33 -10.29
N SER A 199 -13.47 -16.58 -10.21
CA SER A 199 -14.15 -17.65 -9.46
C SER A 199 -14.26 -17.32 -7.97
N LEU A 200 -13.18 -16.82 -7.37
CA LEU A 200 -13.19 -16.37 -5.97
C LEU A 200 -14.13 -15.17 -5.75
N TYR A 201 -14.23 -14.27 -6.72
CA TYR A 201 -15.15 -13.13 -6.62
C TYR A 201 -16.61 -13.60 -6.65
N HIS A 202 -16.94 -14.59 -7.48
CA HIS A 202 -18.27 -15.20 -7.46
C HIS A 202 -18.59 -15.86 -6.11
N VAL A 203 -17.64 -16.60 -5.55
CA VAL A 203 -17.78 -17.19 -4.21
C VAL A 203 -18.02 -16.11 -3.15
N ALA A 204 -17.22 -15.03 -3.17
CA ALA A 204 -17.39 -13.91 -2.25
C ALA A 204 -18.79 -13.28 -2.38
N LEU A 205 -19.30 -13.11 -3.60
CA LEU A 205 -20.64 -12.56 -3.84
C LEU A 205 -21.74 -13.50 -3.30
N TRP A 206 -21.57 -14.82 -3.42
CA TRP A 206 -22.50 -15.77 -2.81
C TRP A 206 -22.47 -15.74 -1.29
N GLU A 207 -21.28 -15.62 -0.69
CA GLU A 207 -21.11 -15.44 0.76
C GLU A 207 -21.80 -14.15 1.24
N ILE A 208 -21.53 -13.02 0.59
CA ILE A 208 -22.16 -11.73 0.91
C ILE A 208 -23.68 -11.84 0.79
N SER A 209 -24.18 -12.51 -0.26
CA SER A 209 -25.63 -12.69 -0.45
C SER A 209 -26.26 -13.55 0.63
N ALA A 210 -25.53 -14.52 1.18
CA ALA A 210 -26.02 -15.41 2.23
C ALA A 210 -26.06 -14.75 3.62
N LYS A 211 -25.11 -13.86 3.93
CA LYS A 211 -25.06 -13.11 5.21
C LYS A 211 -24.70 -11.63 5.00
N PRO A 212 -25.60 -10.83 4.38
CA PRO A 212 -25.25 -9.50 3.91
C PRO A 212 -24.93 -8.51 5.02
N LEU A 213 -25.57 -8.59 6.19
CA LEU A 213 -25.40 -7.60 7.24
C LEU A 213 -24.14 -7.85 8.08
N THR A 214 -23.92 -9.10 8.51
CA THR A 214 -22.91 -9.44 9.52
C THR A 214 -21.73 -10.25 8.99
N GLY A 215 -21.82 -10.79 7.77
CA GLY A 215 -20.85 -11.73 7.23
C GLY A 215 -20.74 -13.03 8.05
N PHE A 216 -19.67 -13.79 7.79
CA PHE A 216 -19.40 -15.08 8.45
C PHE A 216 -18.48 -14.98 9.68
N GLY A 217 -17.79 -13.86 9.84
CA GLY A 217 -16.77 -13.60 10.85
C GLY A 217 -15.34 -13.60 10.28
N PRO A 218 -14.36 -13.07 11.03
CA PRO A 218 -12.99 -12.92 10.56
C PRO A 218 -12.38 -14.25 10.08
N GLY A 219 -11.92 -14.27 8.83
CA GLY A 219 -11.28 -15.43 8.21
C GLY A 219 -12.17 -16.64 7.99
N GLN A 220 -13.49 -16.46 8.04
CA GLN A 220 -14.45 -17.53 7.84
C GLN A 220 -14.99 -17.60 6.41
N GLY A 221 -14.90 -16.53 5.61
CA GLY A 221 -15.37 -16.53 4.22
C GLY A 221 -14.77 -17.67 3.40
N ILE A 222 -13.44 -17.74 3.30
CA ILE A 222 -12.73 -18.80 2.57
C ILE A 222 -13.00 -20.24 3.08
N LYS A 223 -13.57 -20.40 4.28
CA LYS A 223 -13.89 -21.71 4.89
C LYS A 223 -15.29 -22.22 4.51
N GLN A 224 -16.09 -21.43 3.77
CA GLN A 224 -17.46 -21.81 3.41
C GLN A 224 -17.50 -22.76 2.20
N THR A 225 -17.13 -24.03 2.41
CA THR A 225 -16.98 -25.08 1.35
C THR A 225 -18.20 -25.18 0.43
N GLN A 226 -19.41 -25.05 0.98
CA GLN A 226 -20.69 -25.08 0.26
C GLN A 226 -20.80 -24.07 -0.90
N PHE A 227 -20.06 -22.96 -0.87
CA PHE A 227 -20.04 -21.99 -1.97
C PHE A 227 -18.99 -22.35 -3.02
N PHE A 228 -17.87 -22.96 -2.62
CA PHE A 228 -16.87 -23.48 -3.56
C PHE A 228 -17.41 -24.68 -4.34
N GLU A 229 -18.26 -25.51 -3.73
CA GLU A 229 -18.91 -26.65 -4.38
C GLU A 229 -19.84 -26.24 -5.55
N ARG A 230 -20.31 -24.98 -5.56
CA ARG A 230 -21.10 -24.41 -6.67
C ARG A 230 -20.28 -24.08 -7.91
N LEU A 231 -18.95 -23.97 -7.77
CA LEU A 231 -18.07 -23.78 -8.91
C LEU A 231 -17.98 -25.06 -9.76
N PRO A 232 -17.75 -24.93 -11.08
CA PRO A 232 -17.38 -26.05 -11.93
C PRO A 232 -16.23 -26.86 -11.34
N GLU A 233 -16.24 -28.18 -11.49
CA GLU A 233 -15.29 -29.08 -10.83
C GLU A 233 -13.82 -28.72 -11.09
N ASN A 234 -13.51 -28.36 -12.34
CA ASN A 234 -12.17 -27.91 -12.75
C ASN A 234 -11.71 -26.58 -12.12
N MET A 235 -12.62 -25.82 -11.49
CA MET A 235 -12.34 -24.54 -10.83
C MET A 235 -12.35 -24.64 -9.31
N ARG A 236 -12.75 -25.77 -8.71
CA ARG A 236 -12.86 -25.91 -7.25
C ARG A 236 -11.52 -25.82 -6.51
N ASN A 237 -10.41 -26.08 -7.20
CA ASN A 237 -9.05 -25.98 -6.64
C ASN A 237 -8.71 -24.57 -6.10
N VAL A 238 -9.44 -23.52 -6.50
CA VAL A 238 -9.26 -22.16 -5.98
C VAL A 238 -9.51 -22.06 -4.48
N GLN A 239 -10.20 -23.03 -3.86
CA GLN A 239 -10.39 -23.08 -2.41
C GLN A 239 -9.08 -23.18 -1.62
N ARG A 240 -7.98 -23.60 -2.27
CA ARG A 240 -6.65 -23.66 -1.64
C ARG A 240 -6.03 -22.27 -1.43
N HIS A 241 -6.59 -21.22 -2.04
CA HIS A 241 -6.11 -19.85 -1.84
C HIS A 241 -6.39 -19.40 -0.40
N PRO A 242 -5.46 -18.66 0.25
CA PRO A 242 -5.64 -18.21 1.63
C PRO A 242 -6.66 -17.07 1.77
N ALA A 243 -7.10 -16.47 0.66
CA ALA A 243 -7.97 -15.31 0.62
C ALA A 243 -8.73 -15.20 -0.71
N LEU A 244 -9.84 -14.46 -0.72
CA LEU A 244 -10.67 -14.18 -1.91
C LEU A 244 -10.03 -13.16 -2.90
N HIS A 245 -8.74 -12.85 -2.76
CA HIS A 245 -7.92 -11.99 -3.64
C HIS A 245 -8.50 -10.60 -3.98
N SER A 246 -9.40 -10.08 -3.16
CA SER A 246 -9.87 -8.69 -3.15
C SER A 246 -10.22 -8.32 -1.72
N PHE A 247 -9.59 -7.28 -1.17
CA PHE A 247 -9.80 -6.86 0.22
C PHE A 247 -11.25 -6.54 0.47
N TYR A 248 -11.90 -5.79 -0.41
CA TYR A 248 -13.28 -5.34 -0.21
C TYR A 248 -14.28 -6.50 -0.23
N LEU A 249 -14.14 -7.44 -1.17
CA LEU A 249 -15.01 -8.61 -1.25
C LEU A 249 -14.78 -9.53 -0.05
N ASN A 250 -13.52 -9.78 0.30
CA ASN A 250 -13.13 -10.61 1.43
C ASN A 250 -13.61 -10.02 2.75
N PHE A 251 -13.36 -8.73 2.97
CA PHE A 251 -13.77 -8.00 4.16
C PHE A 251 -15.29 -7.94 4.29
N THR A 252 -16.02 -7.72 3.18
CA THR A 252 -17.49 -7.71 3.21
C THR A 252 -18.06 -9.12 3.43
N ALA A 253 -17.43 -10.18 2.91
CA ALA A 253 -17.84 -11.55 3.21
C ALA A 253 -17.61 -11.93 4.68
N ASP A 254 -16.48 -11.51 5.25
CA ASP A 254 -16.13 -11.76 6.65
C ASP A 254 -16.97 -10.91 7.62
N PHE A 255 -17.23 -9.64 7.34
CA PHE A 255 -17.84 -8.69 8.30
C PHE A 255 -19.21 -8.11 7.89
N GLY A 256 -19.69 -8.44 6.69
CA GLY A 256 -20.92 -7.90 6.14
C GLY A 256 -20.86 -6.41 5.83
N LEU A 257 -21.97 -5.87 5.35
CA LEU A 257 -22.13 -4.45 5.03
C LEU A 257 -21.99 -3.55 6.27
N VAL A 258 -22.33 -4.05 7.47
CA VAL A 258 -22.16 -3.28 8.71
C VAL A 258 -20.67 -3.06 8.99
N GLY A 259 -19.86 -4.12 8.93
CA GLY A 259 -18.41 -4.01 9.11
C GLY A 259 -17.77 -3.14 8.04
N THR A 260 -18.14 -3.34 6.77
CA THR A 260 -17.66 -2.50 5.67
C THR A 260 -18.03 -1.03 5.87
N GLY A 261 -19.25 -0.73 6.35
CA GLY A 261 -19.66 0.64 6.69
C GLY A 261 -18.79 1.27 7.78
N ILE A 262 -18.52 0.54 8.87
CA ILE A 262 -17.61 1.00 9.94
C ILE A 262 -16.21 1.25 9.39
N PHE A 263 -15.68 0.34 8.56
CA PHE A 263 -14.37 0.51 7.94
C PHE A 263 -14.30 1.78 7.07
N LEU A 264 -15.32 2.04 6.25
CA LEU A 264 -15.38 3.25 5.42
C LEU A 264 -15.46 4.53 6.26
N ILE A 265 -16.18 4.51 7.39
CA ILE A 265 -16.23 5.64 8.33
C ILE A 265 -14.84 5.89 8.94
N LEU A 266 -14.12 4.84 9.34
CA LEU A 266 -12.76 4.96 9.87
C LEU A 266 -11.80 5.53 8.82
N LEU A 267 -11.87 5.03 7.58
CA LEU A 267 -11.10 5.58 6.47
C LEU A 267 -11.42 7.06 6.24
N TYR A 268 -12.70 7.44 6.25
CA TYR A 268 -13.13 8.83 6.07
C TYR A 268 -12.49 9.74 7.13
N PHE A 269 -12.58 9.38 8.42
CA PHE A 269 -11.99 10.20 9.48
C PHE A 269 -10.47 10.27 9.36
N MET A 270 -9.81 9.16 9.03
CA MET A 270 -8.36 9.16 8.81
C MET A 270 -7.97 10.07 7.65
N PHE A 271 -8.64 10.00 6.51
CA PHE A 271 -8.39 10.89 5.37
C PHE A 271 -8.68 12.36 5.70
N LYS A 272 -9.78 12.62 6.41
CA LYS A 272 -10.15 13.97 6.84
C LYS A 272 -9.05 14.58 7.72
N ASP A 273 -8.53 13.81 8.67
CA ASP A 273 -7.51 14.27 9.60
C ASP A 273 -6.15 14.45 8.90
N ILE A 274 -5.72 13.49 8.06
CA ILE A 274 -4.51 13.63 7.22
C ILE A 274 -4.62 14.87 6.33
N TRP A 275 -5.79 15.13 5.75
CA TRP A 275 -6.03 16.31 4.92
C TRP A 275 -5.99 17.61 5.71
N ALA A 276 -6.47 17.61 6.96
CA ALA A 276 -6.33 18.75 7.86
C ALA A 276 -4.84 19.04 8.15
N VAL A 277 -4.04 17.99 8.40
CA VAL A 277 -2.58 18.13 8.55
C VAL A 277 -1.95 18.71 7.29
N PHE A 278 -2.29 18.21 6.10
CA PHE A 278 -1.77 18.75 4.84
C PHE A 278 -2.05 20.25 4.67
N ARG A 279 -3.21 20.74 5.10
CA ARG A 279 -3.60 22.14 4.93
C ARG A 279 -3.00 23.11 5.95
N SER A 280 -2.58 22.61 7.12
CA SER A 280 -2.27 23.49 8.26
C SER A 280 -1.06 23.07 9.09
N GLY A 281 -0.45 21.94 8.77
CA GLY A 281 0.82 21.51 9.33
C GLY A 281 1.98 22.38 8.85
N ASP A 282 3.12 22.28 9.52
CA ASP A 282 4.35 22.90 9.05
C ASP A 282 4.81 22.33 7.69
N ASN A 283 5.73 23.03 7.02
CA ASN A 283 6.20 22.67 5.67
C ASN A 283 6.65 21.22 5.51
N PHE A 284 7.27 20.62 6.53
CA PHE A 284 7.67 19.21 6.47
C PHE A 284 6.49 18.28 6.69
N THR A 285 5.70 18.54 7.74
CA THR A 285 4.56 17.71 8.14
C THR A 285 3.48 17.70 7.06
N SER A 286 3.21 18.84 6.42
CA SER A 286 2.29 18.95 5.28
C SER A 286 2.77 18.15 4.07
N ALA A 287 4.07 18.17 3.76
CA ALA A 287 4.64 17.36 2.69
C ALA A 287 4.52 15.85 2.95
N VAL A 288 4.70 15.40 4.20
CA VAL A 288 4.47 14.00 4.59
C VAL A 288 2.99 13.64 4.50
N ALA A 289 2.10 14.51 5.00
CA ALA A 289 0.66 14.30 4.95
C ALA A 289 0.14 14.16 3.52
N PHE A 290 0.63 14.99 2.59
CA PHE A 290 0.33 14.87 1.17
C PHE A 290 0.71 13.48 0.63
N GLY A 291 1.94 13.04 0.92
CA GLY A 291 2.44 11.76 0.41
C GLY A 291 1.66 10.57 0.98
N LEU A 292 1.35 10.60 2.28
CA LEU A 292 0.53 9.59 2.93
C LEU A 292 -0.90 9.56 2.37
N PHE A 293 -1.52 10.72 2.12
CA PHE A 293 -2.88 10.82 1.56
C PHE A 293 -2.97 10.12 0.20
N TRP A 294 -2.10 10.49 -0.75
CA TRP A 294 -2.14 9.93 -2.10
C TRP A 294 -1.59 8.50 -2.16
N GLY A 295 -0.57 8.20 -1.36
CA GLY A 295 -0.05 6.83 -1.22
C GLY A 295 -1.11 5.86 -0.71
N LEU A 296 -1.89 6.27 0.29
CA LEU A 296 -2.99 5.47 0.81
C LEU A 296 -4.10 5.26 -0.22
N ILE A 297 -4.48 6.29 -1.00
CA ILE A 297 -5.41 6.12 -2.12
C ILE A 297 -4.89 5.06 -3.10
N GLY A 298 -3.60 5.11 -3.43
CA GLY A 298 -2.94 4.13 -4.29
C GLY A 298 -2.99 2.71 -3.74
N ILE A 299 -2.72 2.54 -2.44
CA ILE A 299 -2.86 1.25 -1.74
C ILE A 299 -4.30 0.76 -1.81
N LEU A 300 -5.30 1.60 -1.51
CA LEU A 300 -6.71 1.22 -1.56
C LEU A 300 -7.15 0.76 -2.96
N PHE A 301 -6.65 1.36 -4.04
CA PHE A 301 -6.90 0.84 -5.39
C PHE A 301 -6.19 -0.51 -5.63
N GLY A 302 -4.96 -0.68 -5.14
CA GLY A 302 -4.24 -1.95 -5.20
C GLY A 302 -4.98 -3.09 -4.47
N GLU A 303 -5.59 -2.79 -3.32
CA GLU A 303 -6.38 -3.72 -2.51
C GLU A 303 -7.68 -4.20 -3.19
N MET A 304 -8.08 -3.61 -4.33
CA MET A 304 -9.14 -4.20 -5.15
C MET A 304 -8.75 -5.59 -5.68
N PHE A 305 -7.45 -5.87 -5.76
CA PHE A 305 -6.85 -7.07 -6.34
C PHE A 305 -5.97 -7.85 -5.36
N ASP A 306 -5.93 -7.44 -4.09
CA ASP A 306 -5.13 -8.09 -3.06
C ASP A 306 -5.75 -7.88 -1.67
N THR A 307 -5.09 -8.35 -0.61
CA THR A 307 -5.59 -8.31 0.77
C THR A 307 -4.49 -7.87 1.75
N LEU A 308 -3.56 -6.99 1.35
CA LEU A 308 -2.45 -6.57 2.20
C LEU A 308 -2.89 -5.75 3.40
N LEU A 309 -4.03 -5.05 3.33
CA LEU A 309 -4.62 -4.35 4.47
C LEU A 309 -5.27 -5.30 5.48
N ARG A 310 -5.50 -6.56 5.09
CA ARG A 310 -5.87 -7.60 6.05
C ARG A 310 -4.67 -7.89 6.92
N GLY A 311 -3.50 -8.20 6.37
CA GLY A 311 -2.32 -8.62 7.15
C GLY A 311 -1.56 -7.49 7.86
N PRO A 312 -0.66 -7.85 8.81
CA PRO A 312 0.17 -6.88 9.53
C PRO A 312 1.14 -6.10 8.61
N GLY A 313 1.61 -6.71 7.51
CA GLY A 313 2.79 -6.22 6.78
C GLY A 313 2.70 -4.79 6.23
N VAL A 314 1.57 -4.42 5.61
CA VAL A 314 1.39 -3.08 4.99
C VAL A 314 0.46 -2.21 5.83
N ALA A 315 -0.62 -2.80 6.36
CA ALA A 315 -1.58 -2.09 7.20
C ALA A 315 -0.91 -1.38 8.36
N MET A 316 0.00 -2.06 9.07
CA MET A 316 0.65 -1.48 10.25
C MET A 316 1.55 -0.32 9.89
N GLU A 317 2.28 -0.38 8.78
CA GLU A 317 3.16 0.71 8.36
C GLU A 317 2.36 1.97 8.03
N VAL A 318 1.23 1.81 7.34
CA VAL A 318 0.32 2.91 7.03
C VAL A 318 -0.29 3.49 8.31
N PHE A 319 -0.87 2.66 9.18
CA PHE A 319 -1.54 3.14 10.39
C PHE A 319 -0.55 3.73 11.40
N TRP A 320 0.64 3.15 11.52
CA TRP A 320 1.71 3.69 12.37
C TRP A 320 2.18 5.05 11.87
N LEU A 321 2.47 5.19 10.57
CA LEU A 321 2.87 6.47 9.99
C LEU A 321 1.77 7.53 10.10
N ALA A 322 0.51 7.14 9.90
CA ALA A 322 -0.64 8.02 10.11
C ALA A 322 -0.75 8.47 11.57
N GLY A 323 -0.65 7.54 12.52
CA GLY A 323 -0.70 7.85 13.95
C GLY A 323 0.40 8.81 14.40
N LEU A 324 1.65 8.56 13.97
CA LEU A 324 2.78 9.45 14.24
C LEU A 324 2.55 10.86 13.67
N LEU A 325 2.09 10.95 12.43
CA LEU A 325 1.79 12.22 11.77
C LEU A 325 0.71 13.02 12.50
N LEU A 326 -0.38 12.36 12.90
CA LEU A 326 -1.50 13.01 13.60
C LEU A 326 -1.12 13.46 15.00
N ARG A 327 -0.29 12.68 15.72
CA ARG A 327 0.24 13.06 17.03
C ARG A 327 1.09 14.33 16.93
N GLN A 328 2.04 14.34 16.00
CA GLN A 328 2.91 15.48 15.72
C GLN A 328 2.11 16.76 15.43
N TYR A 329 1.05 16.63 14.63
CA TYR A 329 0.19 17.76 14.30
C TYR A 329 -0.55 18.31 15.53
N ARG A 330 -1.07 17.45 16.41
CA ARG A 330 -1.74 17.87 17.65
C ARG A 330 -0.81 18.61 18.61
N GLU A 331 0.42 18.13 18.80
CA GLU A 331 1.41 18.81 19.65
C GLU A 331 1.75 20.20 19.13
N THR A 332 1.90 20.33 17.80
CA THR A 332 2.14 21.62 17.14
C THR A 332 0.99 22.61 17.40
N LEU A 333 -0.26 22.15 17.40
CA LEU A 333 -1.42 23.00 17.70
C LEU A 333 -1.47 23.43 19.17
N ILE A 334 -1.14 22.53 20.11
CA ILE A 334 -1.13 22.81 21.55
C ILE A 334 -0.07 23.86 21.86
N SER A 335 1.16 23.67 21.39
CA SER A 335 2.26 24.61 21.60
C SER A 335 1.95 26.00 21.03
N LYS A 336 1.31 26.09 19.85
CA LYS A 336 0.84 27.37 19.29
C LYS A 336 -0.23 28.04 20.14
N LYS A 337 -1.08 27.27 20.82
CA LYS A 337 -2.14 27.83 21.68
C LYS A 337 -1.54 28.38 22.98
N GLU A 338 -0.60 27.66 23.59
CA GLU A 338 0.11 28.08 24.81
C GLU A 338 0.96 29.34 24.61
N LEU A 339 1.57 29.53 23.43
CA LEU A 339 2.32 30.75 23.09
C LEU A 339 1.42 31.99 22.89
N ASN A 340 0.11 31.80 22.69
CA ASN A 340 -0.85 32.88 22.42
C ASN A 340 -1.74 33.20 23.64
N THR A 341 -1.53 32.54 24.78
CA THR A 341 -2.22 32.76 26.07
C THR A 341 -1.28 33.38 27.08
#